data_AF-A0A0A6DF42-F1
#
_entry.id   AF-A0A0A6DF42-F1
#
_cell.length_a   1.000
_cell.length_b   1.000
_cell.length_c   1.000
_cell.angle_alpha   90.00
_cell.angle_beta   90.00
_cell.angle_gamma   90.00
#
_symmetry.space_group_name_H-M   'P 1'
#
loop_
_entity.id
_entity.type
_entity.pdbx_description
1 polymer ?
#
loop_
_entity_poly.entity_id
_entity_poly.type
_entity_poly.pdbx_seq_one_letter_code
_entity_poly.pdbx_strand_id
1 'polypeptide(L)'
;MDVRLPITTAGICLAVLLSGCSPGDEKHAASLEEKTAKFEQSLDAITDSKLKDAITELGGSLLLLERAQLKLADNPPRTEYGEDALAVLKHYPAPQTLVDTFINGLFVLHKDASSDYLTDLQPVFPFNLNIPGGFLFPHGVEWQSVTLSNKRVIAYQPEWSETDPGIQLSPSSSNVTNPDDLTVTYPFIDGLDVDKKSLPQPVSLQGQIEVIAPRRLYSFDLTQKDVGQTRSNDNLSVKLLKLENNYAEVEFSNTLPLAAEVAEAQLNPLIVQARDKTGQYLVRAGSINESPEQVAFYEKQLTYLQQQKTWSDTLEKQLTQEQQDFEQKHPHRYNKVYFNGPIETLEVSVLDFSSATVTRKSLDLPIRTFNQHTTEKTIQPLDPSVTVYDDLAANWLKGASLTEEQLKAGIRVHQSVEEPSAARIEFSHRRTFNDELLGDDFSPGVSPVTFFTEKRGGKLDEPIELPPEAYQVDPLRATITYDLNLFPETPAIAVGSMPLFLATVAKQAYDAKSLPKGLEIKNNQLVVDLKLFPPNEWRFFVKDDSGNYLKQILSVSHDASAEGPALSGVHYFYGRPTHVETYQRTDLATVQYGFEVKLDKAQLPDAAP
;
A
#
# COMPACT_ATOMS: atom_id res chain seq x y z
N MET A 1 -12.73 -3.39 -9.76
CA MET A 1 -13.93 -2.54 -9.87
C MET A 1 -15.14 -3.47 -9.76
N ASP A 2 -16.30 -2.97 -9.35
CA ASP A 2 -17.57 -3.69 -9.42
C ASP A 2 -18.53 -2.74 -10.17
N VAL A 3 -18.81 -3.03 -11.44
CA VAL A 3 -19.54 -2.14 -12.39
C VAL A 3 -21.07 -2.23 -12.22
N ARG A 4 -21.57 -2.66 -11.06
CA ARG A 4 -23.01 -2.73 -10.80
C ARG A 4 -23.61 -1.33 -10.79
N LEU A 5 -24.65 -1.12 -11.60
CA LEU A 5 -25.56 0.03 -11.51
C LEU A 5 -26.08 0.17 -10.06
N PRO A 6 -25.66 1.18 -9.29
CA PRO A 6 -26.21 1.47 -7.99
C PRO A 6 -27.41 2.41 -8.19
N ILE A 7 -28.60 1.84 -8.35
CA ILE A 7 -29.85 2.65 -8.27
C ILE A 7 -30.11 3.16 -6.84
N THR A 8 -29.21 2.89 -5.88
CA THR A 8 -29.23 3.50 -4.55
C THR A 8 -27.84 4.06 -4.22
N THR A 9 -27.69 5.37 -4.45
CA THR A 9 -26.77 6.33 -3.80
C THR A 9 -25.61 5.75 -2.98
N ALA A 10 -24.38 5.83 -3.51
CA ALA A 10 -23.16 6.15 -2.75
C ALA A 10 -22.00 6.39 -3.75
N GLY A 11 -21.26 7.49 -3.56
CA GLY A 11 -20.21 7.94 -4.45
C GLY A 11 -19.06 6.95 -4.63
N ILE A 12 -18.55 6.90 -5.86
CA ILE A 12 -17.36 6.14 -6.24
C ILE A 12 -16.13 6.87 -5.68
N CYS A 13 -15.49 6.32 -4.64
CA CYS A 13 -14.19 6.79 -4.17
C CYS A 13 -13.07 6.34 -5.12
N LEU A 14 -12.38 7.33 -5.69
CA LEU A 14 -11.29 7.19 -6.66
C LEU A 14 -9.94 7.13 -5.92
N ALA A 15 -9.09 6.15 -6.25
CA ALA A 15 -7.67 6.22 -5.95
C ALA A 15 -6.90 6.23 -7.28
N VAL A 16 -6.38 7.40 -7.67
CA VAL A 16 -5.60 7.59 -8.90
C VAL A 16 -4.13 7.36 -8.58
N LEU A 17 -3.52 6.37 -9.24
CA LEU A 17 -2.06 6.24 -9.29
C LEU A 17 -1.55 6.91 -10.56
N LEU A 18 -1.00 8.12 -10.41
CA LEU A 18 -0.21 8.83 -11.42
C LEU A 18 1.20 8.23 -11.46
N SER A 19 1.63 7.74 -12.61
CA SER A 19 3.05 7.55 -12.98
C SER A 19 3.15 7.49 -14.50
N GLY A 20 4.25 8.04 -15.03
CA GLY A 20 4.44 8.52 -16.40
C GLY A 20 4.25 7.49 -17.52
N CYS A 21 3.82 8.00 -18.67
CA CYS A 21 3.55 7.26 -19.90
C CYS A 21 4.85 6.99 -20.68
N SER A 22 5.00 5.77 -21.19
CA SER A 22 6.01 5.43 -22.19
C SER A 22 5.47 5.68 -23.62
N PRO A 23 6.32 5.70 -24.66
CA PRO A 23 5.90 6.06 -26.03
C PRO A 23 4.87 5.12 -26.68
N GLY A 24 4.67 3.91 -26.15
CA GLY A 24 3.58 3.00 -26.56
C GLY A 24 2.23 3.38 -25.98
N ASP A 25 2.22 3.98 -24.79
CA ASP A 25 1.03 4.38 -24.05
C ASP A 25 0.33 5.56 -24.73
N GLU A 26 1.08 6.43 -25.41
CA GLU A 26 0.53 7.63 -26.07
C GLU A 26 -0.56 7.31 -27.11
N LYS A 27 -0.43 6.21 -27.87
CA LYS A 27 -1.44 5.86 -28.90
C LYS A 27 -2.73 5.30 -28.31
N HIS A 28 -2.62 4.44 -27.28
CA HIS A 28 -3.77 3.88 -26.59
C HIS A 28 -4.45 4.93 -25.70
N ALA A 29 -3.67 5.79 -25.05
CA ALA A 29 -4.16 6.93 -24.27
C ALA A 29 -4.89 7.94 -25.16
N ALA A 30 -4.31 8.34 -26.29
CA ALA A 30 -4.96 9.28 -27.22
C ALA A 30 -6.29 8.73 -27.77
N SER A 31 -6.36 7.42 -28.08
CA SER A 31 -7.61 6.79 -28.52
C SER A 31 -8.66 6.72 -27.43
N LEU A 32 -8.26 6.50 -26.16
CA LEU A 32 -9.20 6.44 -25.04
C LEU A 32 -9.70 7.84 -24.65
N GLU A 33 -8.83 8.85 -24.68
CA GLU A 33 -9.21 10.25 -24.47
C GLU A 33 -10.21 10.73 -25.53
N GLU A 34 -9.99 10.40 -26.81
CA GLU A 34 -10.94 10.70 -27.87
C GLU A 34 -12.29 9.99 -27.63
N LYS A 35 -12.27 8.74 -27.17
CA LYS A 35 -13.48 7.97 -26.83
C LYS A 35 -14.23 8.60 -25.64
N THR A 36 -13.52 9.01 -24.60
CA THR A 36 -14.08 9.72 -23.43
C THR A 36 -14.70 11.05 -23.84
N ALA A 37 -14.00 11.87 -24.64
CA ALA A 37 -14.52 13.15 -25.10
C ALA A 37 -15.79 12.99 -25.95
N LYS A 38 -15.82 11.99 -26.86
CA LYS A 38 -17.03 11.67 -27.63
C LYS A 38 -18.18 11.21 -26.75
N PHE A 39 -17.89 10.43 -25.72
CA PHE A 39 -18.90 9.98 -24.76
C PHE A 39 -19.46 11.17 -23.96
N GLU A 40 -18.62 12.03 -23.40
CA GLU A 40 -19.04 13.24 -22.68
C GLU A 40 -19.89 14.17 -23.57
N GLN A 41 -19.47 14.40 -24.81
CA GLN A 41 -20.23 15.20 -25.77
C GLN A 41 -21.60 14.57 -26.08
N SER A 42 -21.72 13.23 -26.09
CA SER A 42 -23.00 12.55 -26.31
C SER A 42 -24.00 12.81 -25.17
N LEU A 43 -23.52 13.11 -23.95
CA LEU A 43 -24.36 13.38 -22.79
C LEU A 43 -25.06 14.74 -22.86
N ASP A 44 -24.51 15.69 -23.62
CA ASP A 44 -25.11 17.03 -23.78
C ASP A 44 -26.43 17.00 -24.56
N ALA A 45 -26.61 15.98 -25.40
CA ALA A 45 -27.83 15.79 -26.17
C ALA A 45 -29.01 15.22 -25.34
N ILE A 46 -28.76 14.76 -24.11
CA ILE A 46 -29.76 14.11 -23.25
C ILE A 46 -30.36 15.14 -22.30
N THR A 47 -31.66 15.42 -22.48
CA THR A 47 -32.39 16.40 -21.67
C THR A 47 -33.00 15.82 -20.38
N ASP A 48 -33.23 14.51 -20.34
CA ASP A 48 -33.77 13.82 -19.17
C ASP A 48 -32.65 13.54 -18.16
N SER A 49 -32.76 14.13 -16.95
CA SER A 49 -31.71 14.02 -15.93
C SER A 49 -31.46 12.58 -15.49
N LYS A 50 -32.53 11.79 -15.23
CA LYS A 50 -32.38 10.42 -14.71
C LYS A 50 -31.77 9.50 -15.76
N LEU A 51 -32.13 9.68 -17.02
CA LEU A 51 -31.50 8.98 -18.15
C LEU A 51 -30.04 9.40 -18.34
N LYS A 52 -29.74 10.70 -18.24
CA LYS A 52 -28.37 11.22 -18.33
C LYS A 52 -27.50 10.63 -17.23
N ASP A 53 -27.98 10.60 -16.00
CA ASP A 53 -27.25 10.04 -14.85
C ASP A 53 -26.94 8.55 -15.05
N ALA A 54 -27.95 7.75 -15.44
CA ALA A 54 -27.76 6.32 -15.69
C ALA A 54 -26.76 6.01 -16.82
N ILE A 55 -26.81 6.79 -17.92
CA ILE A 55 -25.85 6.65 -19.01
C ILE A 55 -24.45 7.07 -18.57
N THR A 56 -24.33 8.19 -17.85
CA THR A 56 -23.07 8.72 -17.32
C THR A 56 -22.38 7.70 -16.43
N GLU A 57 -23.14 7.09 -15.53
CA GLU A 57 -22.63 6.11 -14.58
C GLU A 57 -22.16 4.81 -15.25
N LEU A 58 -23.00 4.20 -16.09
CA LEU A 58 -22.65 2.94 -16.76
C LEU A 58 -21.52 3.15 -17.78
N GLY A 59 -21.60 4.20 -18.59
CA GLY A 59 -20.59 4.52 -19.60
C GLY A 59 -19.27 4.97 -18.99
N GLY A 60 -19.31 5.79 -17.93
CA GLY A 60 -18.12 6.17 -17.16
C GLY A 60 -17.45 4.95 -16.53
N SER A 61 -18.21 4.03 -15.95
CA SER A 61 -17.69 2.79 -15.37
C SER A 61 -17.03 1.88 -16.42
N LEU A 62 -17.62 1.76 -17.61
CA LEU A 62 -17.03 0.99 -18.72
C LEU A 62 -15.74 1.63 -19.25
N LEU A 63 -15.67 2.95 -19.39
CA LEU A 63 -14.45 3.67 -19.78
C LEU A 63 -13.34 3.52 -18.74
N LEU A 64 -13.68 3.59 -17.45
CA LEU A 64 -12.73 3.33 -16.37
C LEU A 64 -12.23 1.88 -16.39
N LEU A 65 -13.11 0.92 -16.68
CA LEU A 65 -12.75 -0.49 -16.80
C LEU A 65 -11.79 -0.72 -17.98
N GLU A 66 -12.07 -0.14 -19.14
CA GLU A 66 -11.21 -0.20 -20.33
C GLU A 66 -9.84 0.43 -20.04
N ARG A 67 -9.80 1.59 -19.37
CA ARG A 67 -8.55 2.21 -18.91
C ARG A 67 -7.75 1.28 -18.01
N ALA A 68 -8.41 0.64 -17.05
CA ALA A 68 -7.76 -0.30 -16.13
C ALA A 68 -7.24 -1.54 -16.87
N GLN A 69 -8.00 -2.08 -17.83
CA GLN A 69 -7.57 -3.20 -18.65
C GLN A 69 -6.33 -2.88 -19.48
N LEU A 70 -6.31 -1.73 -20.16
CA LEU A 70 -5.15 -1.26 -20.93
C LEU A 70 -3.93 -1.10 -20.02
N LYS A 71 -4.08 -0.38 -18.90
CA LYS A 71 -2.98 -0.16 -17.93
C LYS A 71 -2.40 -1.48 -17.39
N LEU A 72 -3.24 -2.49 -17.14
CA LEU A 72 -2.79 -3.79 -16.63
C LEU A 72 -2.20 -4.69 -17.73
N ALA A 73 -2.66 -4.55 -18.97
CA ALA A 73 -2.14 -5.31 -20.12
C ALA A 73 -0.78 -4.78 -20.58
N ASP A 74 -0.60 -3.45 -20.59
CA ASP A 74 0.61 -2.79 -21.07
C ASP A 74 1.73 -2.72 -20.02
N ASN A 75 1.47 -3.11 -18.77
CA ASN A 75 2.47 -3.10 -17.71
C ASN A 75 3.51 -4.21 -17.95
N PRO A 76 4.76 -3.89 -18.37
CA PRO A 76 5.77 -4.91 -18.59
C PRO A 76 6.07 -5.60 -17.26
N PRO A 77 5.92 -6.93 -17.16
CA PRO A 77 6.02 -7.63 -15.87
C PRO A 77 7.46 -7.56 -15.35
N ARG A 78 7.73 -6.61 -14.44
CA ARG A 78 8.94 -6.59 -13.63
C ARG A 78 8.69 -7.50 -12.43
N THR A 79 9.58 -8.45 -12.18
CA THR A 79 9.40 -9.36 -11.06
C THR A 79 9.57 -8.62 -9.74
N GLU A 80 8.58 -8.78 -8.88
CA GLU A 80 8.45 -8.11 -7.61
C GLU A 80 7.86 -9.07 -6.60
N TYR A 81 8.57 -9.24 -5.49
CA TYR A 81 8.17 -10.16 -4.44
C TYR A 81 7.33 -9.49 -3.36
N GLY A 82 6.21 -10.10 -3.02
CA GLY A 82 5.32 -9.71 -1.94
C GLY A 82 5.42 -10.68 -0.77
N GLU A 83 4.43 -10.59 0.11
CA GLU A 83 4.35 -11.34 1.35
C GLU A 83 3.19 -12.33 1.28
N ASP A 84 3.24 -13.37 2.12
CA ASP A 84 2.13 -14.29 2.31
C ASP A 84 1.06 -13.62 3.19
N ALA A 85 0.01 -13.09 2.57
CA ALA A 85 -1.09 -12.44 3.27
C ALA A 85 -1.83 -13.37 4.24
N LEU A 86 -1.73 -14.70 4.03
CA LEU A 86 -2.38 -15.72 4.85
C LEU A 86 -1.47 -16.24 5.97
N ALA A 87 -0.22 -15.76 6.07
CA ALA A 87 0.72 -16.19 7.11
C ALA A 87 0.15 -16.01 8.51
N VAL A 88 -0.62 -14.93 8.72
CA VAL A 88 -1.30 -14.62 9.99
C VAL A 88 -2.19 -15.77 10.48
N LEU A 89 -2.79 -16.56 9.58
CA LEU A 89 -3.66 -17.68 9.95
C LEU A 89 -2.90 -18.84 10.61
N LYS A 90 -1.56 -18.88 10.52
CA LYS A 90 -0.72 -19.84 11.26
C LYS A 90 -0.86 -19.64 12.77
N HIS A 91 -1.03 -18.39 13.19
CA HIS A 91 -1.16 -18.00 14.60
C HIS A 91 -2.62 -17.87 15.04
N TYR A 92 -3.53 -17.56 14.10
CA TYR A 92 -4.96 -17.39 14.36
C TYR A 92 -5.80 -18.29 13.44
N PRO A 93 -5.79 -19.62 13.67
CA PRO A 93 -6.38 -20.58 12.74
C PRO A 93 -7.91 -20.52 12.66
N ALA A 94 -8.57 -20.02 13.72
CA ALA A 94 -10.01 -19.80 13.71
C ALA A 94 -10.31 -18.35 13.30
N PRO A 95 -11.19 -18.11 12.29
CA PRO A 95 -11.54 -16.76 11.86
C PRO A 95 -11.96 -15.82 13.00
N GLN A 96 -12.75 -16.31 13.95
CA GLN A 96 -13.18 -15.50 15.09
C GLN A 96 -12.03 -15.07 16.00
N THR A 97 -11.01 -15.92 16.20
CA THR A 97 -9.84 -15.55 17.01
C THR A 97 -9.04 -14.40 16.37
N LEU A 98 -8.96 -14.39 15.03
CA LEU A 98 -8.34 -13.29 14.30
C LEU A 98 -9.17 -12.00 14.43
N VAL A 99 -10.50 -12.08 14.34
CA VAL A 99 -11.42 -10.95 14.58
C VAL A 99 -11.28 -10.39 15.99
N ASP A 100 -11.29 -11.25 17.01
CA ASP A 100 -11.16 -10.83 18.41
C ASP A 100 -9.81 -10.13 18.64
N THR A 101 -8.74 -10.63 18.01
CA THR A 101 -7.40 -10.01 18.07
C THR A 101 -7.38 -8.65 17.38
N PHE A 102 -8.00 -8.53 16.20
CA PHE A 102 -8.11 -7.29 15.45
C PHE A 102 -8.83 -6.21 16.25
N ILE A 103 -10.00 -6.54 16.81
CA ILE A 103 -10.82 -5.60 17.57
C ILE A 103 -10.17 -5.23 18.92
N ASN A 104 -9.62 -6.20 19.66
CA ASN A 104 -9.08 -5.94 20.99
C ASN A 104 -7.64 -5.39 20.99
N GLY A 105 -6.97 -5.42 19.83
CA GLY A 105 -5.67 -4.79 19.60
C GLY A 105 -5.74 -3.34 19.13
N LEU A 106 -6.93 -2.85 18.79
CA LEU A 106 -7.16 -1.47 18.35
C LEU A 106 -7.04 -0.48 19.52
N PHE A 107 -6.31 0.61 19.30
CA PHE A 107 -6.26 1.77 20.20
C PHE A 107 -6.02 3.05 19.40
N VAL A 108 -6.00 4.22 20.07
CA VAL A 108 -5.83 5.51 19.40
C VAL A 108 -4.59 6.23 19.94
N LEU A 109 -3.75 6.69 19.03
CA LEU A 109 -2.63 7.58 19.32
C LEU A 109 -3.01 9.03 19.06
N HIS A 110 -2.55 9.93 19.92
CA HIS A 110 -2.44 11.35 19.61
C HIS A 110 -1.17 11.56 18.79
N LYS A 111 -1.30 12.21 17.63
CA LYS A 111 -0.19 12.60 16.77
C LYS A 111 -0.01 14.12 16.83
N ASP A 112 1.23 14.55 16.96
CA ASP A 112 1.55 15.97 16.89
C ASP A 112 1.24 16.49 15.47
N ALA A 113 0.19 17.30 15.37
CA ALA A 113 -0.15 18.01 14.15
C ALA A 113 0.83 19.18 13.94
N SER A 114 1.12 19.52 12.68
CA SER A 114 1.99 20.65 12.32
C SER A 114 1.37 22.03 12.58
N SER A 115 0.24 22.09 13.29
CA SER A 115 -0.56 23.29 13.51
C SER A 115 -1.07 23.37 14.96
N ASP A 116 -1.08 24.59 15.50
CA ASP A 116 -1.45 24.86 16.90
C ASP A 116 -2.95 24.69 17.18
N TYR A 117 -3.79 24.72 16.14
CA TYR A 117 -5.24 24.56 16.25
C TYR A 117 -5.74 23.17 15.81
N LEU A 118 -4.85 22.25 15.44
CA LEU A 118 -5.20 20.88 15.04
C LEU A 118 -4.65 19.85 16.01
N THR A 119 -5.39 18.77 16.20
CA THR A 119 -4.92 17.60 16.94
C THR A 119 -5.31 16.34 16.18
N ASP A 120 -4.32 15.62 15.68
CA ASP A 120 -4.54 14.42 14.88
C ASP A 120 -4.65 13.20 15.79
N LEU A 121 -5.62 12.34 15.46
CA LEU A 121 -5.91 11.09 16.13
C LEU A 121 -5.69 9.96 15.13
N GLN A 122 -4.80 9.04 15.47
CA GLN A 122 -4.48 7.88 14.64
C GLN A 122 -5.00 6.61 15.30
N PRO A 123 -6.07 6.00 14.77
CA PRO A 123 -6.42 4.62 15.09
C PRO A 123 -5.29 3.67 14.66
N VAL A 124 -4.81 2.85 15.60
CA VAL A 124 -3.73 1.88 15.35
C VAL A 124 -4.33 0.49 15.37
N PHE A 125 -4.48 -0.10 14.18
CA PHE A 125 -4.90 -1.48 14.00
C PHE A 125 -3.72 -2.44 14.19
N PRO A 126 -3.95 -3.64 14.78
CA PRO A 126 -2.87 -4.59 15.06
C PRO A 126 -2.28 -5.25 13.81
N PHE A 127 -3.04 -5.31 12.72
CA PHE A 127 -2.62 -5.90 11.46
C PHE A 127 -2.60 -4.84 10.36
N ASN A 128 -1.58 -4.92 9.51
CA ASN A 128 -1.50 -4.18 8.26
C ASN A 128 -0.99 -5.14 7.18
N LEU A 129 -1.90 -5.98 6.68
CA LEU A 129 -1.61 -7.00 5.69
C LEU A 129 -1.51 -6.35 4.30
N ASN A 130 -0.61 -6.85 3.46
CA ASN A 130 -0.41 -6.36 2.10
C ASN A 130 -1.52 -6.83 1.14
N ILE A 131 -2.77 -6.50 1.48
CA ILE A 131 -3.99 -6.76 0.71
C ILE A 131 -4.88 -5.51 0.76
N PRO A 132 -5.80 -5.34 -0.21
CA PRO A 132 -6.77 -4.26 -0.15
C PRO A 132 -7.52 -4.25 1.20
N GLY A 133 -7.52 -3.10 1.87
CA GLY A 133 -8.17 -2.92 3.18
C GLY A 133 -7.36 -3.37 4.40
N GLY A 134 -6.11 -3.84 4.25
CA GLY A 134 -5.21 -4.08 5.39
C GLY A 134 -5.54 -5.27 6.31
N PHE A 135 -6.69 -5.93 6.11
CA PHE A 135 -7.15 -7.06 6.92
C PHE A 135 -7.93 -8.09 6.09
N LEU A 136 -7.90 -9.38 6.49
CA LEU A 136 -8.44 -10.50 5.70
C LEU A 136 -9.96 -10.49 5.55
N PHE A 137 -10.68 -9.96 6.54
CA PHE A 137 -12.12 -10.06 6.61
C PHE A 137 -12.80 -8.71 6.40
N PRO A 138 -14.01 -8.69 5.80
CA PRO A 138 -14.80 -7.48 5.68
C PRO A 138 -14.98 -6.83 7.05
N HIS A 139 -14.67 -5.55 7.14
CA HIS A 139 -14.77 -4.77 8.37
C HIS A 139 -15.05 -3.30 8.04
N GLY A 140 -15.54 -2.59 9.04
CA GLY A 140 -15.74 -1.15 8.99
C GLY A 140 -15.74 -0.54 10.38
N VAL A 141 -15.30 0.71 10.48
CA VAL A 141 -15.37 1.51 11.70
C VAL A 141 -16.20 2.76 11.42
N GLU A 142 -17.21 2.99 12.25
CA GLU A 142 -18.02 4.20 12.23
C GLU A 142 -17.69 5.03 13.46
N TRP A 143 -16.97 6.14 13.25
CA TRP A 143 -16.66 7.09 14.31
C TRP A 143 -17.86 7.97 14.65
N GLN A 144 -18.09 8.18 15.94
CA GLN A 144 -19.30 8.87 16.42
C GLN A 144 -18.97 10.17 17.13
N SER A 145 -17.96 10.19 17.99
CA SER A 145 -17.59 11.37 18.76
C SER A 145 -16.23 11.25 19.42
N VAL A 146 -15.70 12.38 19.88
CA VAL A 146 -14.54 12.45 20.77
C VAL A 146 -14.93 13.14 22.07
N THR A 147 -14.50 12.56 23.19
CA THR A 147 -14.61 13.17 24.52
C THR A 147 -13.33 13.92 24.84
N LEU A 148 -13.46 15.18 25.24
CA LEU A 148 -12.35 16.04 25.64
C LEU A 148 -12.10 16.00 27.16
N SER A 149 -10.94 16.48 27.61
CA SER A 149 -10.50 16.48 29.01
C SER A 149 -11.43 17.27 29.95
N ASN A 150 -12.15 18.25 29.41
CA ASN A 150 -13.19 19.00 30.13
C ASN A 150 -14.58 18.34 30.10
N LYS A 151 -14.66 17.08 29.64
CA LYS A 151 -15.86 16.25 29.50
C LYS A 151 -16.84 16.72 28.41
N ARG A 152 -16.47 17.68 27.55
CA ARG A 152 -17.26 17.98 26.36
C ARG A 152 -17.16 16.82 25.37
N VAL A 153 -18.29 16.49 24.76
CA VAL A 153 -18.37 15.48 23.68
C VAL A 153 -18.58 16.24 22.38
N ILE A 154 -17.68 16.01 21.43
CA ILE A 154 -17.73 16.61 20.10
C ILE A 154 -18.15 15.52 19.13
N ALA A 155 -19.28 15.71 18.45
CA ALA A 155 -19.79 14.75 17.47
C ALA A 155 -18.92 14.74 16.21
N TYR A 156 -18.81 13.57 15.60
CA TYR A 156 -18.19 13.41 14.29
C TYR A 156 -18.98 14.16 13.21
N GLN A 157 -18.24 14.80 12.31
CA GLN A 157 -18.76 15.46 11.11
C GLN A 157 -18.04 14.86 9.89
N PRO A 158 -18.74 14.60 8.78
CA PRO A 158 -18.15 13.98 7.60
C PRO A 158 -17.12 14.89 6.91
N GLU A 159 -17.27 16.21 7.07
CA GLU A 159 -16.40 17.22 6.49
C GLU A 159 -16.14 18.31 7.53
N TRP A 160 -14.95 18.90 7.46
CA TRP A 160 -14.61 20.07 8.26
C TRP A 160 -15.25 21.34 7.68
N SER A 161 -15.72 22.23 8.56
CA SER A 161 -16.26 23.54 8.18
C SER A 161 -15.40 24.67 8.75
N GLU A 162 -14.82 25.48 7.87
CA GLU A 162 -14.16 26.75 8.24
C GLU A 162 -15.09 27.74 8.92
N THR A 163 -16.39 27.65 8.64
CA THR A 163 -17.40 28.60 9.11
C THR A 163 -17.99 28.23 10.47
N ASP A 164 -17.79 26.99 10.94
CA ASP A 164 -18.24 26.58 12.26
C ASP A 164 -17.25 27.08 13.33
N PRO A 165 -17.68 27.98 14.24
CA PRO A 165 -16.81 28.55 15.27
C PRO A 165 -16.54 27.60 16.44
N GLY A 166 -17.03 26.36 16.40
CA GLY A 166 -16.86 25.34 17.43
C GLY A 166 -15.64 24.44 17.25
N ILE A 167 -15.37 23.61 18.26
CA ILE A 167 -14.43 22.49 18.13
C ILE A 167 -15.13 21.42 17.29
N GLN A 168 -14.43 20.89 16.30
CA GLN A 168 -14.97 19.91 15.35
C GLN A 168 -14.14 18.62 15.40
N LEU A 169 -14.78 17.49 15.07
CA LEU A 169 -14.13 16.21 14.82
C LEU A 169 -14.50 15.79 13.39
N SER A 170 -13.50 15.59 12.54
CA SER A 170 -13.68 15.21 11.14
C SER A 170 -12.58 14.27 10.67
N PRO A 171 -12.71 13.65 9.48
CA PRO A 171 -11.57 13.03 8.82
C PRO A 171 -10.40 14.00 8.71
N SER A 172 -9.17 13.48 8.85
CA SER A 172 -7.98 14.31 8.73
C SER A 172 -7.83 14.83 7.31
N SER A 173 -7.35 16.06 7.12
CA SER A 173 -6.93 16.52 5.78
C SER A 173 -5.73 15.74 5.24
N SER A 174 -5.03 15.00 6.11
CA SER A 174 -3.99 14.02 5.76
C SER A 174 -4.56 12.68 5.22
N ASN A 175 -5.90 12.59 5.05
CA ASN A 175 -6.67 11.39 4.70
C ASN A 175 -6.14 10.59 3.50
N VAL A 176 -5.39 11.24 2.62
CA VAL A 176 -4.92 10.66 1.35
C VAL A 176 -4.02 9.45 1.58
N THR A 177 -3.33 9.39 2.73
CA THR A 177 -2.40 8.30 3.05
C THR A 177 -2.94 7.30 4.09
N ASN A 178 -3.80 7.76 5.00
CA ASN A 178 -4.44 6.94 6.04
C ASN A 178 -5.91 7.34 6.15
N PRO A 179 -6.85 6.54 5.60
CA PRO A 179 -8.27 6.92 5.51
C PRO A 179 -9.00 6.96 6.86
N ASP A 180 -8.41 6.34 7.90
CA ASP A 180 -9.00 6.25 9.24
C ASP A 180 -8.52 7.35 10.19
N ASP A 181 -7.53 8.17 9.79
CA ASP A 181 -7.00 9.25 10.62
C ASP A 181 -8.06 10.35 10.78
N LEU A 182 -8.24 10.82 12.01
CA LEU A 182 -9.18 11.88 12.35
C LEU A 182 -8.44 13.12 12.84
N THR A 183 -9.08 14.27 12.74
CA THR A 183 -8.55 15.52 13.29
C THR A 183 -9.59 16.18 14.17
N VAL A 184 -9.14 16.62 15.35
CA VAL A 184 -9.87 17.56 16.21
C VAL A 184 -9.40 18.96 15.87
N THR A 185 -10.31 19.76 15.31
CA THR A 185 -10.04 21.14 14.90
C THR A 185 -10.57 22.09 15.96
N TYR A 186 -9.71 22.95 16.47
CA TYR A 186 -10.07 24.02 17.38
C TYR A 186 -10.33 25.33 16.61
N PRO A 187 -11.19 26.23 17.13
CA PRO A 187 -11.47 27.50 16.49
C PRO A 187 -10.20 28.31 16.29
N PHE A 188 -9.90 28.66 15.03
CA PHE A 188 -8.80 29.53 14.67
C PHE A 188 -9.28 30.98 14.59
N ILE A 189 -8.60 31.90 15.28
CA ILE A 189 -8.85 33.34 15.18
C ILE A 189 -7.54 33.99 14.75
N ASP A 190 -7.54 34.57 13.54
CA ASP A 190 -6.36 35.21 12.97
C ASP A 190 -5.84 36.33 13.90
N GLY A 191 -4.53 36.34 14.16
CA GLY A 191 -3.85 37.28 15.06
C GLY A 191 -3.98 37.00 16.57
N LEU A 192 -4.59 35.87 16.99
CA LEU A 192 -4.61 35.42 18.38
C LEU A 192 -3.79 34.13 18.52
N ASP A 193 -2.62 34.23 19.17
CA ASP A 193 -1.86 33.04 19.57
C ASP A 193 -2.66 32.24 20.59
N VAL A 194 -3.10 31.04 20.20
CA VAL A 194 -3.77 30.10 21.08
C VAL A 194 -2.74 29.09 21.56
N ASP A 195 -2.42 29.09 22.86
CA ASP A 195 -1.58 28.04 23.43
C ASP A 195 -2.35 26.71 23.42
N LYS A 196 -1.95 25.79 22.53
CA LYS A 196 -2.53 24.45 22.40
C LYS A 196 -2.61 23.71 23.74
N LYS A 197 -1.68 23.95 24.67
CA LYS A 197 -1.68 23.33 26.01
C LYS A 197 -2.84 23.79 26.89
N SER A 198 -3.41 24.96 26.62
CA SER A 198 -4.57 25.49 27.32
C SER A 198 -5.90 24.95 26.79
N LEU A 199 -5.89 24.32 25.62
CA LEU A 199 -7.08 23.75 24.98
C LEU A 199 -7.47 22.40 25.60
N PRO A 200 -8.77 22.08 25.66
CA PRO A 200 -9.25 20.81 26.17
C PRO A 200 -8.83 19.67 25.23
N GLN A 201 -7.88 18.85 25.68
CA GLN A 201 -7.29 17.75 24.91
C GLN A 201 -8.27 16.59 24.71
N PRO A 202 -8.23 15.87 23.59
CA PRO A 202 -9.05 14.68 23.38
C PRO A 202 -8.53 13.53 24.27
N VAL A 203 -9.43 12.84 24.96
CA VAL A 203 -9.09 11.77 25.93
C VAL A 203 -9.69 10.41 25.60
N SER A 204 -10.82 10.36 24.90
CA SER A 204 -11.41 9.10 24.44
C SER A 204 -12.15 9.29 23.12
N LEU A 205 -12.00 8.33 22.22
CA LEU A 205 -12.67 8.29 20.92
C LEU A 205 -13.75 7.22 20.92
N GLN A 206 -14.97 7.61 20.54
CA GLN A 206 -16.15 6.72 20.50
C GLN A 206 -16.53 6.36 19.07
N GLY A 207 -16.93 5.12 18.87
CA GLY A 207 -17.38 4.61 17.58
C GLY A 207 -18.02 3.23 17.66
N GLN A 208 -18.23 2.62 16.51
CA GLN A 208 -18.69 1.24 16.36
C GLN A 208 -17.79 0.53 15.37
N ILE A 209 -17.38 -0.69 15.69
CA ILE A 209 -16.69 -1.57 14.76
C ILE A 209 -17.58 -2.76 14.40
N GLU A 210 -17.62 -3.08 13.12
CA GLU A 210 -18.22 -4.30 12.59
C GLU A 210 -17.15 -5.11 11.87
N VAL A 211 -17.10 -6.41 12.13
CA VAL A 211 -16.23 -7.36 11.43
C VAL A 211 -17.00 -8.64 11.13
N ILE A 212 -16.89 -9.13 9.90
CA ILE A 212 -17.61 -10.32 9.42
C ILE A 212 -16.63 -11.48 9.27
N ALA A 213 -16.63 -12.41 10.23
CA ALA A 213 -15.85 -13.64 10.12
C ALA A 213 -16.56 -14.66 9.21
N PRO A 214 -15.87 -15.24 8.21
CA PRO A 214 -16.42 -16.35 7.43
C PRO A 214 -16.47 -17.63 8.26
N ARG A 215 -17.29 -18.61 7.85
CA ARG A 215 -17.32 -19.97 8.43
C ARG A 215 -15.93 -20.62 8.41
N ARG A 216 -15.24 -20.44 7.28
CA ARG A 216 -13.90 -20.97 7.01
C ARG A 216 -13.26 -20.24 5.84
N LEU A 217 -11.95 -20.41 5.72
CA LEU A 217 -11.17 -20.10 4.52
C LEU A 217 -10.62 -21.42 3.96
N TYR A 218 -10.62 -21.57 2.64
CA TYR A 218 -9.98 -22.71 1.98
C TYR A 218 -9.15 -22.27 0.78
N SER A 219 -7.90 -22.74 0.72
CA SER A 219 -6.94 -22.43 -0.35
C SER A 219 -6.85 -23.56 -1.37
N PHE A 220 -6.89 -23.21 -2.65
CA PHE A 220 -6.59 -24.09 -3.78
C PHE A 220 -5.25 -23.68 -4.39
N ASP A 221 -4.27 -24.58 -4.36
CA ASP A 221 -3.03 -24.42 -5.13
C ASP A 221 -3.24 -24.93 -6.55
N LEU A 222 -3.09 -24.04 -7.54
CA LEU A 222 -3.33 -24.28 -8.95
C LEU A 222 -2.07 -24.00 -9.77
N THR A 223 -1.88 -24.76 -10.83
CA THR A 223 -0.74 -24.68 -11.75
C THR A 223 -1.21 -24.70 -13.20
N GLN A 224 -0.28 -24.61 -14.16
CA GLN A 224 -0.60 -24.73 -15.58
C GLN A 224 -1.38 -26.01 -15.93
N LYS A 225 -1.21 -27.09 -15.15
CA LYS A 225 -1.90 -28.37 -15.36
C LYS A 225 -3.39 -28.30 -15.03
N ASP A 226 -3.78 -27.35 -14.20
CA ASP A 226 -5.16 -27.18 -13.72
C ASP A 226 -5.99 -26.28 -14.64
N VAL A 227 -5.39 -25.70 -15.70
CA VAL A 227 -6.10 -24.87 -16.67
C VAL A 227 -7.23 -25.66 -17.33
N GLY A 228 -8.43 -25.08 -17.33
CA GLY A 228 -9.67 -25.69 -17.79
C GLY A 228 -10.33 -26.64 -16.79
N GLN A 229 -9.66 -26.98 -15.68
CA GLN A 229 -10.18 -27.90 -14.67
C GLN A 229 -10.88 -27.15 -13.54
N THR A 230 -11.94 -27.76 -13.00
CA THR A 230 -12.60 -27.32 -11.77
C THR A 230 -12.08 -28.13 -10.59
N ARG A 231 -11.62 -27.44 -9.55
CA ARG A 231 -11.24 -28.00 -8.25
C ARG A 231 -12.33 -27.66 -7.25
N SER A 232 -12.71 -28.62 -6.42
CA SER A 232 -13.81 -28.45 -5.46
C SER A 232 -13.43 -28.93 -4.07
N ASN A 233 -13.97 -28.28 -3.04
CA ASN A 233 -13.90 -28.68 -1.64
C ASN A 233 -15.22 -28.38 -0.94
N ASP A 234 -16.00 -29.44 -0.65
CA ASP A 234 -17.33 -29.32 -0.05
C ASP A 234 -18.21 -28.38 -0.91
N ASN A 235 -18.66 -27.24 -0.39
CA ASN A 235 -19.51 -26.27 -1.11
C ASN A 235 -18.75 -25.31 -2.03
N LEU A 236 -17.41 -25.29 -1.99
CA LEU A 236 -16.59 -24.34 -2.73
C LEU A 236 -16.01 -24.97 -3.98
N SER A 237 -16.01 -24.24 -5.10
CA SER A 237 -15.34 -24.66 -6.34
C SER A 237 -14.61 -23.50 -6.99
N VAL A 238 -13.43 -23.77 -7.52
CA VAL A 238 -12.60 -22.85 -8.31
C VAL A 238 -12.23 -23.50 -9.63
N LYS A 239 -12.38 -22.77 -10.72
CA LYS A 239 -11.95 -23.18 -12.06
C LYS A 239 -10.87 -22.20 -12.55
N LEU A 240 -9.71 -22.73 -12.91
CA LEU A 240 -8.66 -21.94 -13.57
C LEU A 240 -9.00 -21.83 -15.05
N LEU A 241 -9.48 -20.68 -15.50
CA LEU A 241 -9.82 -20.46 -16.90
C LEU A 241 -8.56 -20.26 -17.74
N LYS A 242 -7.62 -19.47 -17.23
CA LYS A 242 -6.41 -19.10 -17.94
C LYS A 242 -5.27 -18.87 -16.95
N LEU A 243 -4.07 -19.29 -17.34
CA LEU A 243 -2.82 -18.96 -16.65
C LEU A 243 -1.80 -18.59 -17.71
N GLU A 244 -1.42 -17.30 -17.71
CA GLU A 244 -0.36 -16.74 -18.54
C GLU A 244 0.82 -16.36 -17.65
N ASN A 245 1.89 -15.86 -18.28
CA ASN A 245 3.13 -15.52 -17.57
C ASN A 245 2.89 -14.66 -16.32
N ASN A 246 2.11 -13.57 -16.42
CA ASN A 246 1.93 -12.60 -15.33
C ASN A 246 0.48 -12.38 -14.90
N TYR A 247 -0.47 -13.19 -15.39
CA TYR A 247 -1.85 -13.10 -14.95
C TYR A 247 -2.58 -14.45 -14.97
N ALA A 248 -3.64 -14.52 -14.19
CA ALA A 248 -4.55 -15.66 -14.17
C ALA A 248 -6.01 -15.19 -14.25
N GLU A 249 -6.85 -16.01 -14.86
CA GLU A 249 -8.31 -15.84 -14.88
C GLU A 249 -8.93 -17.04 -14.16
N VAL A 250 -9.75 -16.77 -13.16
CA VAL A 250 -10.41 -17.78 -12.34
C VAL A 250 -11.90 -17.50 -12.23
N GLU A 251 -12.67 -18.58 -12.16
CA GLU A 251 -14.06 -18.55 -11.73
C GLU A 251 -14.19 -19.26 -10.41
N PHE A 252 -15.04 -18.74 -9.53
CA PHE A 252 -15.40 -19.45 -8.31
C PHE A 252 -16.91 -19.51 -8.12
N SER A 253 -17.35 -20.51 -7.38
CA SER A 253 -18.73 -20.62 -6.90
C SER A 253 -18.80 -21.21 -5.50
N ASN A 254 -19.84 -20.82 -4.79
CA ASN A 254 -20.31 -21.46 -3.57
C ASN A 254 -21.69 -22.06 -3.85
N THR A 255 -21.87 -23.37 -3.66
CA THR A 255 -23.16 -24.04 -3.89
C THR A 255 -24.17 -23.79 -2.77
N LEU A 256 -23.72 -23.26 -1.63
CA LEU A 256 -24.58 -22.82 -0.55
C LEU A 256 -24.88 -21.32 -0.69
N PRO A 257 -26.11 -20.87 -0.37
CA PRO A 257 -26.45 -19.46 -0.38
C PRO A 257 -25.65 -18.70 0.69
N LEU A 258 -25.53 -17.39 0.51
CA LEU A 258 -24.99 -16.50 1.55
C LEU A 258 -25.87 -16.56 2.80
N ALA A 259 -25.24 -16.44 3.97
CA ALA A 259 -25.96 -16.31 5.22
C ALA A 259 -26.82 -15.03 5.21
N ALA A 260 -28.04 -15.11 5.78
CA ALA A 260 -29.00 -14.00 5.78
C ALA A 260 -28.42 -12.72 6.42
N GLU A 261 -27.57 -12.88 7.43
CA GLU A 261 -26.94 -11.79 8.20
C GLU A 261 -25.97 -10.94 7.37
N VAL A 262 -25.52 -11.44 6.22
CA VAL A 262 -24.55 -10.78 5.34
C VAL A 262 -25.07 -10.65 3.90
N ALA A 263 -26.38 -10.84 3.69
CA ALA A 263 -27.00 -10.82 2.37
C ALA A 263 -26.85 -9.46 1.67
N GLU A 264 -26.83 -8.37 2.44
CA GLU A 264 -26.68 -7.00 1.95
C GLU A 264 -25.22 -6.50 2.00
N ALA A 265 -24.30 -7.29 2.55
CA ALA A 265 -22.91 -6.89 2.68
C ALA A 265 -22.18 -6.98 1.33
N GLN A 266 -21.34 -5.98 1.03
CA GLN A 266 -20.42 -6.05 -0.11
C GLN A 266 -19.24 -6.96 0.24
N LEU A 267 -19.35 -8.23 -0.16
CA LEU A 267 -18.35 -9.26 0.15
C LEU A 267 -17.45 -9.54 -1.06
N ASN A 268 -16.13 -9.39 -0.88
CA ASN A 268 -15.12 -9.99 -1.74
C ASN A 268 -14.59 -11.28 -1.09
N PRO A 269 -15.03 -12.46 -1.53
CA PRO A 269 -14.67 -13.72 -0.90
C PRO A 269 -13.38 -14.33 -1.46
N LEU A 270 -12.63 -13.63 -2.31
CA LEU A 270 -11.40 -14.16 -2.90
C LEU A 270 -10.16 -13.43 -2.41
N ILE A 271 -9.16 -14.22 -2.02
CA ILE A 271 -7.77 -13.81 -1.85
C ILE A 271 -6.95 -14.63 -2.82
N VAL A 272 -6.31 -13.97 -3.78
CA VAL A 272 -5.53 -14.63 -4.84
C VAL A 272 -4.07 -14.19 -4.73
N GLN A 273 -3.20 -15.15 -4.47
CA GLN A 273 -1.75 -14.96 -4.38
C GLN A 273 -1.06 -15.78 -5.48
N ALA A 274 0.15 -15.40 -5.86
CA ALA A 274 0.96 -16.15 -6.81
C ALA A 274 2.38 -16.31 -6.28
N ARG A 275 3.00 -17.44 -6.63
CA ARG A 275 4.40 -17.73 -6.35
C ARG A 275 5.13 -18.01 -7.65
N ASP A 276 6.38 -17.58 -7.72
CA ASP A 276 7.27 -17.93 -8.83
C ASP A 276 7.92 -19.32 -8.62
N LYS A 277 8.79 -19.72 -9.54
CA LYS A 277 9.54 -20.99 -9.50
C LYS A 277 10.44 -21.15 -8.27
N THR A 278 10.78 -20.06 -7.57
CA THR A 278 11.58 -20.09 -6.34
C THR A 278 10.71 -20.28 -5.09
N GLY A 279 9.39 -20.20 -5.25
CA GLY A 279 8.41 -20.26 -4.17
C GLY A 279 8.16 -18.91 -3.49
N GLN A 280 8.75 -17.82 -3.99
CA GLN A 280 8.53 -16.48 -3.45
C GLN A 280 7.19 -15.91 -3.93
N TYR A 281 6.45 -15.29 -3.02
CA TYR A 281 5.18 -14.63 -3.34
C TYR A 281 5.42 -13.41 -4.23
N LEU A 282 4.54 -13.19 -5.21
CA LEU A 282 4.60 -12.05 -6.13
C LEU A 282 3.70 -10.91 -5.65
N VAL A 283 4.13 -9.67 -5.87
CA VAL A 283 3.29 -8.49 -5.65
C VAL A 283 2.15 -8.49 -6.68
N ARG A 284 0.94 -8.25 -6.20
CA ARG A 284 -0.25 -8.10 -7.04
C ARG A 284 -0.22 -6.75 -7.75
N ALA A 285 -0.35 -6.77 -9.07
CA ALA A 285 -0.36 -5.57 -9.91
C ALA A 285 -1.77 -4.95 -10.02
N GLY A 286 -2.81 -5.78 -9.93
CA GLY A 286 -4.20 -5.35 -9.99
C GLY A 286 -5.15 -6.49 -10.36
N SER A 287 -6.45 -6.17 -10.47
CA SER A 287 -7.45 -7.16 -10.90
C SER A 287 -8.64 -6.54 -11.60
N ILE A 288 -9.29 -7.36 -12.42
CA ILE A 288 -10.56 -7.09 -13.08
C ILE A 288 -11.54 -8.16 -12.64
N ASN A 289 -12.72 -7.77 -12.17
CA ASN A 289 -13.71 -8.70 -11.62
C ASN A 289 -14.84 -9.00 -12.61
N GLU A 290 -14.90 -8.22 -13.69
CA GLU A 290 -15.85 -8.34 -14.78
C GLU A 290 -15.32 -9.30 -15.85
N SER A 291 -16.08 -10.35 -16.13
CA SER A 291 -15.83 -11.26 -17.25
C SER A 291 -16.09 -10.56 -18.59
N PRO A 292 -15.50 -11.04 -19.70
CA PRO A 292 -15.80 -10.51 -21.04
C PRO A 292 -17.29 -10.55 -21.39
N GLU A 293 -18.03 -11.57 -20.91
CA GLU A 293 -19.47 -11.68 -21.12
C GLU A 293 -20.26 -10.63 -20.31
N GLN A 294 -19.85 -10.34 -19.08
CA GLN A 294 -20.40 -9.24 -18.28
C GLN A 294 -20.16 -7.87 -18.94
N VAL A 295 -18.95 -7.63 -19.43
CA VAL A 295 -18.63 -6.38 -20.13
C VAL A 295 -19.52 -6.22 -21.36
N ALA A 296 -19.66 -7.25 -22.20
CA ALA A 296 -20.53 -7.22 -23.37
C ALA A 296 -22.00 -6.99 -23.01
N PHE A 297 -22.46 -7.53 -21.88
CA PHE A 297 -23.80 -7.27 -21.36
C PHE A 297 -24.00 -5.80 -20.98
N TYR A 298 -23.05 -5.19 -20.26
CA TYR A 298 -23.10 -3.78 -19.89
C TYR A 298 -23.02 -2.84 -21.11
N GLU A 299 -22.16 -3.15 -22.09
CA GLU A 299 -22.09 -2.40 -23.34
C GLU A 299 -23.42 -2.42 -24.11
N LYS A 300 -24.10 -3.57 -24.11
CA LYS A 300 -25.43 -3.71 -24.70
C LYS A 300 -26.47 -2.87 -23.94
N GLN A 301 -26.45 -2.87 -22.61
CA GLN A 301 -27.34 -2.01 -21.81
C GLN A 301 -27.08 -0.53 -22.06
N LEU A 302 -25.81 -0.10 -22.11
CA LEU A 302 -25.45 1.29 -22.41
C LEU A 302 -25.97 1.70 -23.79
N THR A 303 -25.78 0.85 -24.81
CA THR A 303 -26.28 1.09 -26.16
C THR A 303 -27.81 1.22 -26.18
N TYR A 304 -28.51 0.40 -25.39
CA TYR A 304 -29.96 0.46 -25.28
C TYR A 304 -30.45 1.74 -24.58
N LEU A 305 -29.78 2.15 -23.50
CA LEU A 305 -30.06 3.41 -22.80
C LEU A 305 -29.88 4.62 -23.71
N GLN A 306 -28.79 4.65 -24.51
CA GLN A 306 -28.51 5.73 -25.45
C GLN A 306 -29.55 5.89 -26.57
N GLN A 307 -30.38 4.87 -26.82
CA GLN A 307 -31.49 4.94 -27.77
C GLN A 307 -32.77 5.54 -27.17
N GLN A 308 -32.84 5.66 -25.84
CA GLN A 308 -33.99 6.22 -25.13
C GLN A 308 -33.97 7.75 -25.17
N LYS A 309 -35.15 8.37 -25.12
CA LYS A 309 -35.30 9.83 -25.03
C LYS A 309 -35.65 10.32 -23.63
N THR A 310 -36.29 9.47 -22.83
CA THR A 310 -36.81 9.79 -21.50
C THR A 310 -36.72 8.56 -20.61
N TRP A 311 -36.52 8.77 -19.31
CA TRP A 311 -36.61 7.70 -18.32
C TRP A 311 -38.08 7.30 -18.08
N SER A 312 -38.34 6.01 -17.88
CA SER A 312 -39.69 5.51 -17.54
C SER A 312 -39.62 4.35 -16.56
N ASP A 313 -40.69 4.15 -15.77
CA ASP A 313 -40.81 3.01 -14.86
C ASP A 313 -40.71 1.67 -15.60
N THR A 314 -41.15 1.61 -16.86
CA THR A 314 -41.05 0.41 -17.70
C THR A 314 -39.61 0.11 -18.06
N LEU A 315 -38.83 1.13 -18.42
CA LEU A 315 -37.39 1.01 -18.70
C LEU A 315 -36.63 0.53 -17.45
N GLU A 316 -36.91 1.14 -16.30
CA GLU A 316 -36.28 0.79 -15.02
C GLU A 316 -36.54 -0.67 -14.62
N LYS A 317 -37.80 -1.11 -14.74
CA LYS A 317 -38.17 -2.51 -14.47
C LYS A 317 -37.52 -3.48 -15.46
N GLN A 318 -37.42 -3.10 -16.73
CA GLN A 318 -36.75 -3.91 -17.74
C GLN A 318 -35.28 -4.09 -17.42
N LEU A 319 -34.54 -3.01 -17.16
CA LEU A 319 -33.12 -3.05 -16.82
C LEU A 319 -32.87 -3.88 -15.56
N THR A 320 -33.71 -3.69 -14.53
CA THR A 320 -33.66 -4.49 -13.30
C THR A 320 -33.87 -5.97 -13.57
N GLN A 321 -34.86 -6.33 -14.38
CA GLN A 321 -35.13 -7.73 -14.73
C GLN A 321 -34.00 -8.34 -15.57
N GLU A 322 -33.48 -7.60 -16.55
CA GLU A 322 -32.36 -8.06 -17.38
C GLU A 322 -31.10 -8.30 -16.55
N GLN A 323 -30.81 -7.42 -15.58
CA GLN A 323 -29.71 -7.59 -14.63
C GLN A 323 -29.92 -8.85 -13.78
N GLN A 324 -31.11 -9.04 -13.19
CA GLN A 324 -31.42 -10.22 -12.38
C GLN A 324 -31.33 -11.52 -13.20
N ASP A 325 -31.85 -11.53 -14.42
CA ASP A 325 -31.79 -12.68 -15.33
C ASP A 325 -30.34 -13.00 -15.72
N PHE A 326 -29.51 -11.97 -15.92
CA PHE A 326 -28.09 -12.13 -16.18
C PHE A 326 -27.38 -12.77 -14.99
N GLU A 327 -27.59 -12.24 -13.77
CA GLU A 327 -26.98 -12.77 -12.54
C GLU A 327 -27.40 -14.21 -12.24
N GLN A 328 -28.68 -14.56 -12.44
CA GLN A 328 -29.16 -15.92 -12.24
C GLN A 328 -28.53 -16.93 -13.21
N LYS A 329 -28.20 -16.51 -14.43
CA LYS A 329 -27.52 -17.37 -15.43
C LYS A 329 -26.02 -17.48 -15.20
N HIS A 330 -25.43 -16.55 -14.44
CA HIS A 330 -24.00 -16.48 -14.16
C HIS A 330 -23.73 -16.55 -12.64
N PRO A 331 -24.00 -17.71 -12.00
CA PRO A 331 -23.80 -17.87 -10.55
C PRO A 331 -22.32 -17.92 -10.15
N HIS A 332 -21.43 -18.08 -11.13
CA HIS A 332 -19.98 -18.07 -10.94
C HIS A 332 -19.48 -16.62 -10.95
N ARG A 333 -18.58 -16.31 -10.02
CA ARG A 333 -17.92 -15.02 -9.97
C ARG A 333 -16.55 -15.12 -10.61
N TYR A 334 -16.24 -14.15 -11.46
CA TYR A 334 -15.01 -14.09 -12.23
C TYR A 334 -13.95 -13.24 -11.52
N ASN A 335 -12.69 -13.59 -11.71
CA ASN A 335 -11.57 -12.77 -11.29
C ASN A 335 -10.38 -12.93 -12.23
N LYS A 336 -9.91 -11.83 -12.80
CA LYS A 336 -8.64 -11.75 -13.51
C LYS A 336 -7.64 -11.00 -12.66
N VAL A 337 -6.55 -11.65 -12.28
CA VAL A 337 -5.53 -11.09 -11.38
C VAL A 337 -4.19 -11.01 -12.09
N TYR A 338 -3.56 -9.84 -12.00
CA TYR A 338 -2.24 -9.57 -12.55
C TYR A 338 -1.21 -9.53 -11.43
N PHE A 339 -0.01 -10.03 -11.72
CA PHE A 339 1.12 -10.07 -10.80
C PHE A 339 2.35 -9.47 -11.45
N ASN A 340 3.20 -8.87 -10.63
CA ASN A 340 4.48 -8.35 -11.04
C ASN A 340 5.50 -9.51 -11.06
N GLY A 341 5.49 -10.33 -12.12
CA GLY A 341 6.43 -11.44 -12.33
C GLY A 341 5.81 -12.72 -12.90
N PRO A 342 6.65 -13.72 -13.22
CA PRO A 342 6.21 -15.00 -13.77
C PRO A 342 5.53 -15.89 -12.71
N ILE A 343 4.34 -16.40 -13.01
CA ILE A 343 3.55 -17.25 -12.10
C ILE A 343 3.91 -18.74 -12.33
N GLU A 344 4.34 -19.42 -11.28
CA GLU A 344 4.50 -20.89 -11.26
C GLU A 344 3.30 -21.55 -10.58
N THR A 345 2.86 -21.00 -9.44
CA THR A 345 1.73 -21.52 -8.66
C THR A 345 0.80 -20.37 -8.29
N LEU A 346 -0.49 -20.57 -8.51
CA LEU A 346 -1.55 -19.65 -8.13
C LEU A 346 -2.28 -20.22 -6.91
N GLU A 347 -2.26 -19.50 -5.79
CA GLU A 347 -3.02 -19.84 -4.59
C GLU A 347 -4.33 -19.05 -4.58
N VAL A 348 -5.46 -19.74 -4.77
CA VAL A 348 -6.79 -19.14 -4.74
C VAL A 348 -7.49 -19.52 -3.45
N SER A 349 -7.66 -18.55 -2.56
CA SER A 349 -8.29 -18.73 -1.26
C SER A 349 -9.68 -18.14 -1.24
N VAL A 350 -10.65 -18.96 -0.82
CA VAL A 350 -12.07 -18.62 -0.81
C VAL A 350 -12.59 -18.50 0.62
N LEU A 351 -13.18 -17.36 0.95
CA LEU A 351 -13.87 -17.08 2.20
C LEU A 351 -15.32 -17.60 2.12
N ASP A 352 -15.67 -18.57 2.96
CA ASP A 352 -16.98 -19.20 2.95
C ASP A 352 -17.97 -18.45 3.86
N PHE A 353 -18.80 -17.60 3.25
CA PHE A 353 -19.88 -16.86 3.93
C PHE A 353 -21.24 -17.57 3.87
N SER A 354 -21.28 -18.88 3.60
CA SER A 354 -22.53 -19.68 3.74
C SER A 354 -23.04 -19.73 5.19
N SER A 355 -22.14 -19.49 6.13
CA SER A 355 -22.38 -19.08 7.51
C SER A 355 -21.34 -18.00 7.83
N ALA A 356 -21.71 -17.03 8.67
CA ALA A 356 -20.81 -15.95 9.06
C ALA A 356 -21.07 -15.59 10.51
N THR A 357 -20.07 -15.02 11.19
CA THR A 357 -20.25 -14.39 12.50
C THR A 357 -20.03 -12.90 12.35
N VAL A 358 -21.08 -12.10 12.53
CA VAL A 358 -21.01 -10.65 12.49
C VAL A 358 -20.74 -10.13 13.90
N THR A 359 -19.52 -9.65 14.14
CA THR A 359 -19.14 -9.07 15.43
C THR A 359 -19.33 -7.56 15.37
N ARG A 360 -20.25 -7.03 16.18
CA ARG A 360 -20.46 -5.59 16.39
C ARG A 360 -20.02 -5.20 17.79
N LYS A 361 -19.17 -4.18 17.92
CA LYS A 361 -18.68 -3.71 19.23
C LYS A 361 -18.66 -2.19 19.29
N SER A 362 -19.28 -1.64 20.34
CA SER A 362 -19.09 -0.24 20.71
C SER A 362 -17.64 0.00 21.14
N LEU A 363 -17.04 1.03 20.57
CA LEU A 363 -15.69 1.48 20.88
C LEU A 363 -15.78 2.67 21.85
N ASP A 364 -14.97 2.60 22.91
CA ASP A 364 -14.61 3.72 23.79
C ASP A 364 -13.11 3.61 24.04
N LEU A 365 -12.34 4.15 23.10
CA LEU A 365 -10.90 3.94 23.01
C LEU A 365 -10.15 5.09 23.68
N PRO A 366 -9.33 4.83 24.71
CA PRO A 366 -8.53 5.86 25.32
C PRO A 366 -7.49 6.37 24.33
N ILE A 367 -7.36 7.69 24.27
CA ILE A 367 -6.35 8.35 23.43
C ILE A 367 -5.03 8.39 24.21
N ARG A 368 -3.98 7.86 23.59
CA ARG A 368 -2.64 7.76 24.19
C ARG A 368 -1.68 8.73 23.53
N THR A 369 -0.92 9.46 24.32
CA THR A 369 0.08 10.41 23.82
C THR A 369 1.47 9.82 23.96
N PHE A 370 2.11 9.54 22.82
CA PHE A 370 3.50 9.12 22.76
C PHE A 370 4.24 10.03 21.78
N ASN A 371 5.02 10.96 22.30
CA ASN A 371 5.89 11.77 21.45
C ASN A 371 7.08 10.90 21.04
N GLN A 372 7.49 10.98 19.77
CA GLN A 372 8.65 10.23 19.28
C GLN A 372 9.93 10.56 20.08
N HIS A 373 10.01 11.80 20.57
CA HIS A 373 11.06 12.33 21.42
C HIS A 373 10.46 12.92 22.70
N THR A 374 11.00 12.56 23.86
CA THR A 374 10.55 13.07 25.15
C THR A 374 11.72 13.28 26.10
N THR A 375 11.61 14.29 26.97
CA THR A 375 12.57 14.50 28.07
C THR A 375 12.07 13.91 29.40
N GLU A 376 10.88 13.29 29.39
CA GLU A 376 10.33 12.60 30.55
C GLU A 376 11.21 11.41 30.91
N LYS A 377 11.53 11.25 32.20
CA LYS A 377 12.31 10.10 32.68
C LYS A 377 11.46 8.85 32.90
N THR A 378 10.15 9.03 33.05
CA THR A 378 9.21 7.93 33.29
C THR A 378 8.81 7.33 31.96
N ILE A 379 8.95 6.00 31.84
CA ILE A 379 8.45 5.25 30.69
C ILE A 379 6.94 5.07 30.86
N GLN A 380 6.16 5.60 29.92
CA GLN A 380 4.71 5.47 29.95
C GLN A 380 4.29 4.04 29.57
N PRO A 381 3.37 3.40 30.30
CA PRO A 381 2.94 2.04 29.96
C PRO A 381 2.00 2.04 28.75
N LEU A 382 2.17 1.07 27.87
CA LEU A 382 1.23 0.71 26.81
C LEU A 382 0.99 -0.79 26.90
N ASP A 383 -0.17 -1.22 27.39
CA ASP A 383 -0.45 -2.64 27.66
C ASP A 383 -1.63 -3.11 26.79
N PRO A 384 -1.38 -3.44 25.50
CA PRO A 384 -2.41 -4.01 24.66
C PRO A 384 -2.84 -5.38 25.21
N SER A 385 -4.13 -5.67 25.13
CA SER A 385 -4.70 -6.90 25.68
C SER A 385 -4.44 -8.16 24.84
N VAL A 386 -3.78 -8.00 23.68
CA VAL A 386 -3.57 -9.03 22.67
C VAL A 386 -2.10 -9.21 22.34
N THR A 387 -1.76 -10.40 21.86
CA THR A 387 -0.45 -10.70 21.27
C THR A 387 -0.58 -10.73 19.75
N VAL A 388 0.34 -10.06 19.06
CA VAL A 388 0.37 -9.95 17.60
C VAL A 388 1.76 -10.30 17.12
N TYR A 389 1.81 -11.20 16.14
CA TYR A 389 3.06 -11.69 15.58
C TYR A 389 3.46 -10.90 14.34
N ASP A 390 4.77 -10.73 14.16
CA ASP A 390 5.36 -10.21 12.93
C ASP A 390 5.78 -11.39 12.04
N ASP A 391 4.84 -11.84 11.22
CA ASP A 391 5.07 -12.92 10.24
C ASP A 391 6.11 -12.56 9.17
N LEU A 392 6.46 -11.28 9.05
CA LEU A 392 7.38 -10.76 8.04
C LEU A 392 8.82 -10.76 8.53
N ALA A 393 9.02 -10.58 9.83
CA ALA A 393 10.33 -10.47 10.47
C ALA A 393 11.27 -11.61 10.05
N ALA A 394 10.82 -12.86 10.07
CA ALA A 394 11.67 -14.00 9.74
C ALA A 394 12.23 -13.94 8.30
N ASN A 395 11.45 -13.43 7.35
CA ASN A 395 11.91 -13.29 5.97
C ASN A 395 12.75 -12.02 5.78
N TRP A 396 12.33 -10.90 6.37
CA TRP A 396 13.06 -9.63 6.37
C TRP A 396 14.50 -9.80 6.88
N LEU A 397 14.65 -10.52 7.99
CA LEU A 397 15.93 -10.75 8.66
C LEU A 397 16.92 -11.60 7.86
N LYS A 398 16.49 -12.32 6.81
CA LYS A 398 17.42 -12.97 5.87
C LYS A 398 18.28 -11.94 5.15
N GLY A 399 17.77 -10.72 4.96
CA GLY A 399 18.51 -9.60 4.39
C GLY A 399 19.73 -9.18 5.19
N ALA A 400 19.87 -9.58 6.47
CA ALA A 400 21.10 -9.38 7.23
C ALA A 400 22.32 -10.13 6.66
N SER A 401 22.06 -11.10 5.77
CA SER A 401 23.09 -11.86 5.04
C SER A 401 23.15 -11.51 3.55
N LEU A 402 22.73 -10.30 3.18
CA LEU A 402 22.79 -9.81 1.79
C LEU A 402 24.23 -9.85 1.28
N THR A 403 24.40 -10.42 0.09
CA THR A 403 25.70 -10.50 -0.60
C THR A 403 25.86 -9.37 -1.62
N GLU A 404 27.10 -9.09 -2.02
CA GLU A 404 27.40 -8.14 -3.09
C GLU A 404 26.67 -8.48 -4.39
N GLU A 405 26.64 -9.77 -4.76
CA GLU A 405 25.96 -10.24 -5.97
C GLU A 405 24.45 -10.00 -5.88
N GLN A 406 23.84 -10.26 -4.73
CA GLN A 406 22.41 -10.02 -4.51
C GLN A 406 22.08 -8.53 -4.50
N LEU A 407 22.92 -7.69 -3.90
CA LEU A 407 22.76 -6.23 -3.92
C LEU A 407 22.80 -5.70 -5.36
N LYS A 408 23.83 -6.07 -6.13
CA LYS A 408 23.97 -5.67 -7.54
C LYS A 408 22.83 -6.17 -8.42
N ALA A 409 22.40 -7.41 -8.23
CA ALA A 409 21.28 -7.99 -8.97
C ALA A 409 19.94 -7.30 -8.67
N GLY A 410 19.82 -6.63 -7.53
CA GLY A 410 18.63 -5.87 -7.13
C GLY A 410 18.53 -4.46 -7.73
N ILE A 411 19.60 -3.95 -8.33
CA ILE A 411 19.64 -2.59 -8.90
C ILE A 411 18.81 -2.50 -10.17
N ARG A 412 18.02 -1.44 -10.24
CA ARG A 412 17.18 -1.04 -11.36
C ARG A 412 17.65 0.33 -11.82
N VAL A 413 18.02 0.41 -13.08
CA VAL A 413 18.43 1.68 -13.70
C VAL A 413 17.26 2.24 -14.49
N HIS A 414 16.87 3.47 -14.19
CA HIS A 414 15.85 4.20 -14.92
C HIS A 414 16.46 5.49 -15.45
N GLN A 415 16.12 5.83 -16.70
CA GLN A 415 16.51 7.08 -17.31
C GLN A 415 15.24 7.87 -17.62
N SER A 416 15.25 9.16 -17.30
CA SER A 416 14.15 10.08 -17.58
C SER A 416 14.67 11.40 -18.14
N VAL A 417 13.88 12.00 -19.03
CA VAL A 417 14.10 13.34 -19.58
C VAL A 417 12.79 14.11 -19.43
N GLU A 418 12.60 14.76 -18.28
CA GLU A 418 11.44 15.66 -18.08
C GLU A 418 11.64 16.96 -18.85
N GLU A 419 12.85 17.53 -18.77
CA GLU A 419 13.29 18.65 -19.57
C GLU A 419 14.78 18.48 -19.94
N PRO A 420 15.26 19.07 -21.06
CA PRO A 420 16.65 18.91 -21.50
C PRO A 420 17.68 19.37 -20.47
N SER A 421 17.35 20.34 -19.61
CA SER A 421 18.22 20.87 -18.55
C SER A 421 18.40 19.96 -17.33
N ALA A 422 17.55 18.94 -17.17
CA ALA A 422 17.52 18.12 -15.95
C ALA A 422 17.28 16.64 -16.26
N ALA A 423 17.95 16.10 -17.29
CA ALA A 423 17.88 14.68 -17.58
C ALA A 423 18.54 13.87 -16.45
N ARG A 424 17.97 12.70 -16.13
CA ARG A 424 18.37 11.91 -14.96
C ARG A 424 18.58 10.44 -15.27
N ILE A 425 19.58 9.84 -14.63
CA ILE A 425 19.75 8.39 -14.48
C ILE A 425 19.62 8.07 -13.00
N GLU A 426 18.71 7.19 -12.64
CA GLU A 426 18.44 6.76 -11.28
C GLU A 426 18.76 5.28 -11.10
N PHE A 427 19.50 4.96 -10.04
CA PHE A 427 19.86 3.61 -9.64
C PHE A 427 19.06 3.26 -8.39
N SER A 428 17.91 2.64 -8.56
CA SER A 428 17.02 2.28 -7.46
C SER A 428 17.11 0.79 -7.15
N HIS A 429 16.79 0.39 -5.92
CA HIS A 429 16.50 -1.00 -5.59
C HIS A 429 15.35 -1.04 -4.59
N ARG A 430 14.80 -2.24 -4.40
CA ARG A 430 13.83 -2.45 -3.32
C ARG A 430 14.53 -2.29 -1.99
N ARG A 431 13.81 -1.74 -1.01
CA ARG A 431 14.30 -1.65 0.36
C ARG A 431 14.63 -3.05 0.88
N THR A 432 15.80 -3.18 1.47
CA THR A 432 16.35 -4.37 2.09
C THR A 432 16.73 -4.07 3.55
N PHE A 433 16.97 -5.12 4.33
CA PHE A 433 17.47 -4.98 5.71
C PHE A 433 18.79 -4.17 5.77
N ASN A 434 19.65 -4.32 4.77
CA ASN A 434 20.90 -3.57 4.64
C ASN A 434 20.69 -2.05 4.75
N ASP A 435 19.62 -1.55 4.14
CA ASP A 435 19.32 -0.11 4.03
C ASP A 435 18.96 0.50 5.39
N GLU A 436 18.48 -0.31 6.32
CA GLU A 436 18.26 0.14 7.69
C GLU A 436 19.57 0.40 8.43
N LEU A 437 20.65 -0.29 8.08
CA LEU A 437 21.90 -0.27 8.84
C LEU A 437 22.99 0.61 8.23
N LEU A 438 22.72 1.30 7.12
CA LEU A 438 23.72 2.14 6.46
C LEU A 438 24.23 3.29 7.35
N GLY A 439 23.35 3.87 8.18
CA GLY A 439 23.67 5.04 9.00
C GLY A 439 23.97 6.27 8.15
N ASP A 440 24.79 7.19 8.67
CA ASP A 440 25.18 8.44 7.98
C ASP A 440 26.67 8.46 7.58
N ASP A 441 27.44 7.43 7.96
CA ASP A 441 28.89 7.36 7.78
C ASP A 441 29.25 6.85 6.37
N PHE A 442 28.86 7.59 5.34
CA PHE A 442 29.13 7.24 3.95
C PHE A 442 30.47 7.80 3.48
N SER A 443 31.24 6.95 2.78
CA SER A 443 32.37 7.40 1.97
C SER A 443 32.17 6.91 0.53
N PRO A 444 31.47 7.67 -0.32
CA PRO A 444 31.09 7.20 -1.66
C PRO A 444 32.28 7.02 -2.61
N GLY A 445 33.45 7.61 -2.29
CA GLY A 445 34.60 7.61 -3.18
C GLY A 445 34.33 8.36 -4.50
N VAL A 446 35.08 8.03 -5.54
CA VAL A 446 34.90 8.61 -6.89
C VAL A 446 33.90 7.77 -7.67
N SER A 447 32.89 8.43 -8.25
CA SER A 447 31.87 7.82 -9.10
C SER A 447 32.05 8.30 -10.54
N PRO A 448 32.92 7.67 -11.35
CA PRO A 448 33.20 8.12 -12.70
C PRO A 448 31.99 7.86 -13.61
N VAL A 449 31.69 8.81 -14.48
CA VAL A 449 30.72 8.68 -15.57
C VAL A 449 31.31 9.31 -16.83
N THR A 450 31.04 8.69 -17.97
CA THR A 450 31.46 9.16 -19.28
C THR A 450 30.33 8.96 -20.27
N PHE A 451 30.09 9.96 -21.11
CA PHE A 451 29.02 9.97 -22.11
C PHE A 451 29.60 9.74 -23.51
N PHE A 452 28.83 9.06 -24.36
CA PHE A 452 29.22 8.65 -25.71
C PHE A 452 28.09 8.91 -26.70
N THR A 453 28.44 9.18 -27.96
CA THR A 453 27.50 9.19 -29.10
C THR A 453 27.33 7.77 -29.69
N GLU A 454 26.29 7.54 -30.51
CA GLU A 454 26.00 6.23 -31.12
C GLU A 454 26.61 6.12 -32.54
N LYS A 455 27.52 5.15 -32.78
CA LYS A 455 27.98 4.83 -34.15
C LYS A 455 26.96 3.99 -34.94
N ARG A 456 26.99 4.11 -36.27
CA ARG A 456 26.36 3.12 -37.18
C ARG A 456 26.97 1.72 -36.92
N GLY A 457 26.18 0.80 -36.37
CA GLY A 457 26.57 -0.60 -36.16
C GLY A 457 26.82 -1.03 -34.70
N GLY A 458 26.46 -0.20 -33.70
CA GLY A 458 26.39 -0.64 -32.29
C GLY A 458 27.72 -0.67 -31.51
N LYS A 459 28.72 0.12 -31.92
CA LYS A 459 29.95 0.36 -31.13
C LYS A 459 29.93 1.75 -30.50
N LEU A 460 30.57 1.91 -29.33
CA LEU A 460 30.78 3.22 -28.68
C LEU A 460 31.66 4.12 -29.56
N ASP A 461 31.34 5.42 -29.63
CA ASP A 461 32.23 6.43 -30.23
C ASP A 461 33.32 6.91 -29.25
N GLU A 462 34.03 7.99 -29.57
CA GLU A 462 34.91 8.67 -28.61
C GLU A 462 34.10 9.29 -27.45
N PRO A 463 34.68 9.35 -26.23
CA PRO A 463 34.08 10.06 -25.09
C PRO A 463 33.75 11.52 -25.44
N ILE A 464 32.57 11.97 -25.03
CA ILE A 464 32.20 13.39 -25.11
C ILE A 464 32.96 14.13 -24.01
N GLU A 465 33.78 15.11 -24.39
CA GLU A 465 34.41 16.03 -23.44
C GLU A 465 33.37 17.03 -22.94
N LEU A 466 33.17 17.06 -21.61
CA LEU A 466 32.14 17.87 -20.97
C LEU A 466 32.75 18.83 -19.94
N PRO A 467 32.17 20.04 -19.80
CA PRO A 467 32.52 20.91 -18.67
C PRO A 467 32.02 20.29 -17.35
N PRO A 468 32.64 20.63 -16.20
CA PRO A 468 32.23 20.10 -14.88
C PRO A 468 30.77 20.35 -14.52
N GLU A 469 30.15 21.39 -15.07
CA GLU A 469 28.76 21.78 -14.81
C GLU A 469 27.74 20.99 -15.64
N ALA A 470 28.18 20.23 -16.66
CA ALA A 470 27.27 19.49 -17.55
C ALA A 470 26.56 18.33 -16.86
N TYR A 471 27.11 17.83 -15.75
CA TYR A 471 26.49 16.76 -14.97
C TYR A 471 26.92 16.79 -13.51
N GLN A 472 26.08 16.20 -12.66
CA GLN A 472 26.33 15.98 -11.25
C GLN A 472 26.01 14.53 -10.91
N VAL A 473 26.94 13.87 -10.23
CA VAL A 473 26.71 12.55 -9.63
C VAL A 473 26.40 12.75 -8.15
N ASP A 474 25.27 12.22 -7.70
CA ASP A 474 24.88 12.13 -6.30
C ASP A 474 24.84 10.65 -5.87
N PRO A 475 25.94 10.14 -5.30
CA PRO A 475 26.04 8.75 -4.85
C PRO A 475 25.04 8.39 -3.74
N LEU A 476 24.67 9.33 -2.88
CA LEU A 476 23.78 9.06 -1.74
C LEU A 476 22.33 8.94 -2.19
N ARG A 477 21.95 9.72 -3.20
CA ARG A 477 20.66 9.56 -3.88
C ARG A 477 20.70 8.51 -5.00
N ALA A 478 21.87 7.93 -5.25
CA ALA A 478 22.14 6.99 -6.33
C ALA A 478 21.66 7.53 -7.69
N THR A 479 21.95 8.80 -7.99
CA THR A 479 21.48 9.48 -9.20
C THR A 479 22.56 10.26 -9.93
N ILE A 480 22.41 10.36 -11.26
CA ILE A 480 23.23 11.20 -12.14
C ILE A 480 22.28 12.17 -12.84
N THR A 481 22.47 13.47 -12.62
CA THR A 481 21.73 14.52 -13.31
C THR A 481 22.63 15.16 -14.34
N TYR A 482 22.12 15.43 -15.55
CA TYR A 482 22.90 16.03 -16.63
C TYR A 482 22.06 16.97 -17.47
N ASP A 483 22.69 18.05 -17.95
CA ASP A 483 22.06 19.08 -18.77
C ASP A 483 22.44 18.89 -20.23
N LEU A 484 21.50 18.42 -21.05
CA LEU A 484 21.69 18.20 -22.48
C LEU A 484 22.06 19.47 -23.27
N ASN A 485 21.74 20.66 -22.75
CA ASN A 485 22.09 21.93 -23.40
C ASN A 485 23.59 22.24 -23.31
N LEU A 486 24.30 21.61 -22.37
CA LEU A 486 25.74 21.78 -22.18
C LEU A 486 26.56 20.73 -22.95
N PHE A 487 25.90 19.80 -23.64
CA PHE A 487 26.57 18.78 -24.45
C PHE A 487 26.89 19.33 -25.85
N PRO A 488 28.13 19.18 -26.33
CA PRO A 488 28.49 19.59 -27.69
C PRO A 488 27.84 18.69 -28.76
N GLU A 489 27.50 17.46 -28.39
CA GLU A 489 26.87 16.45 -29.24
C GLU A 489 25.81 15.68 -28.44
N THR A 490 24.73 15.22 -29.11
CA THR A 490 23.67 14.47 -28.43
C THR A 490 24.19 13.14 -27.87
N PRO A 491 24.20 12.94 -26.53
CA PRO A 491 24.67 11.71 -25.94
C PRO A 491 23.67 10.59 -26.19
N ALA A 492 24.17 9.38 -26.39
CA ALA A 492 23.36 8.19 -26.63
C ALA A 492 23.60 7.09 -25.60
N ILE A 493 24.79 7.04 -24.99
CA ILE A 493 25.16 6.03 -23.99
C ILE A 493 25.94 6.70 -22.85
N ALA A 494 25.63 6.35 -21.61
CA ALA A 494 26.43 6.68 -20.43
C ALA A 494 27.07 5.41 -19.87
N VAL A 495 28.38 5.44 -19.62
CA VAL A 495 29.15 4.34 -19.00
C VAL A 495 29.82 4.86 -17.74
N GLY A 496 29.76 4.10 -16.66
CA GLY A 496 30.35 4.54 -15.40
C GLY A 496 30.26 3.52 -14.28
N SER A 497 30.50 3.99 -13.06
CA SER A 497 30.33 3.22 -11.84
C SER A 497 29.56 4.03 -10.80
N MET A 498 28.57 3.40 -10.18
CA MET A 498 27.82 3.93 -9.04
C MET A 498 28.21 3.15 -7.78
N PRO A 499 28.68 3.80 -6.71
CA PRO A 499 28.91 3.13 -5.44
C PRO A 499 27.58 2.73 -4.79
N LEU A 500 27.52 1.49 -4.33
CA LEU A 500 26.49 0.93 -3.47
C LEU A 500 27.11 0.66 -2.09
N PHE A 501 26.28 0.57 -1.06
CA PHE A 501 26.76 0.35 0.31
C PHE A 501 26.24 -0.97 0.86
N LEU A 502 27.15 -1.79 1.40
CA LEU A 502 26.84 -3.11 1.92
C LEU A 502 27.35 -3.24 3.37
N ALA A 503 26.42 -3.43 4.30
CA ALA A 503 26.69 -3.59 5.72
C ALA A 503 27.02 -5.05 6.05
N THR A 504 28.10 -5.26 6.82
CA THR A 504 28.38 -6.54 7.46
C THR A 504 27.65 -6.59 8.80
N VAL A 505 26.71 -7.52 8.95
CA VAL A 505 25.82 -7.59 10.13
C VAL A 505 26.17 -8.77 11.03
N ALA A 506 26.48 -8.48 12.30
CA ALA A 506 26.60 -9.50 13.35
C ALA A 506 25.25 -9.71 14.04
N LYS A 507 24.80 -10.98 14.09
CA LYS A 507 23.58 -11.38 14.79
C LYS A 507 23.91 -12.01 16.13
N GLN A 508 23.19 -11.62 17.19
CA GLN A 508 23.21 -12.28 18.49
C GLN A 508 21.79 -12.49 19.01
N ALA A 509 21.63 -13.42 19.95
CA ALA A 509 20.34 -13.71 20.57
C ALA A 509 20.52 -13.88 22.09
N TYR A 510 19.58 -13.35 22.85
CA TYR A 510 19.62 -13.30 24.31
C TYR A 510 18.26 -13.69 24.90
N ASP A 511 18.28 -14.51 25.94
CA ASP A 511 17.12 -14.67 26.82
C ASP A 511 16.89 -13.39 27.63
N ALA A 512 15.63 -13.07 27.92
CA ALA A 512 15.25 -11.90 28.72
C ALA A 512 15.92 -11.86 30.12
N LYS A 513 16.28 -13.04 30.65
CA LYS A 513 16.94 -13.18 31.96
C LYS A 513 18.46 -12.94 31.90
N SER A 514 19.04 -12.90 30.72
CA SER A 514 20.48 -12.78 30.50
C SER A 514 20.82 -11.71 29.45
N LEU A 515 20.05 -10.61 29.45
CA LEU A 515 20.31 -9.48 28.57
C LEU A 515 21.65 -8.82 28.91
N PRO A 516 22.41 -8.36 27.90
CA PRO A 516 23.63 -7.59 28.14
C PRO A 516 23.28 -6.25 28.79
N LYS A 517 24.29 -5.65 29.44
CA LYS A 517 24.13 -4.31 30.04
C LYS A 517 23.67 -3.31 28.98
N GLY A 518 22.64 -2.53 29.31
CA GLY A 518 22.03 -1.54 28.43
C GLY A 518 20.78 -2.02 27.70
N LEU A 519 20.43 -3.31 27.80
CA LEU A 519 19.12 -3.83 27.38
C LEU A 519 18.31 -4.29 28.58
N GLU A 520 17.04 -3.94 28.62
CA GLU A 520 16.12 -4.34 29.69
C GLU A 520 14.71 -4.57 29.12
N ILE A 521 14.05 -5.65 29.53
CA ILE A 521 12.63 -5.87 29.23
C ILE A 521 11.77 -5.43 30.41
N LYS A 522 10.78 -4.58 30.15
CA LYS A 522 9.75 -4.14 31.11
C LYS A 522 8.36 -4.44 30.56
N ASN A 523 7.70 -5.48 31.06
CA ASN A 523 6.43 -5.96 30.52
C ASN A 523 6.52 -6.25 29.00
N ASN A 524 5.88 -5.44 28.16
CA ASN A 524 5.90 -5.53 26.70
C ASN A 524 6.90 -4.56 26.03
N GLN A 525 7.77 -3.91 26.82
CA GLN A 525 8.75 -2.95 26.35
C GLN A 525 10.16 -3.54 26.31
N LEU A 526 10.91 -3.22 25.27
CA LEU A 526 12.37 -3.32 25.25
C LEU A 526 12.96 -1.92 25.43
N VAL A 527 13.73 -1.72 26.50
CA VAL A 527 14.47 -0.49 26.80
C VAL A 527 15.92 -0.67 26.36
N VAL A 528 16.42 0.28 25.58
CA VAL A 528 17.75 0.25 24.95
C VAL A 528 18.52 1.49 25.37
N ASP A 529 19.73 1.31 25.91
CA ASP A 529 20.70 2.38 26.13
C ASP A 529 21.33 2.79 24.80
N LEU A 530 20.95 3.95 24.27
CA LEU A 530 21.35 4.41 22.93
C LEU A 530 22.82 4.83 22.87
N LYS A 531 23.49 5.01 24.00
CA LYS A 531 24.94 5.24 24.04
C LYS A 531 25.70 3.94 23.81
N LEU A 532 25.19 2.82 24.32
CA LEU A 532 25.79 1.49 24.14
C LEU A 532 25.35 0.84 22.82
N PHE A 533 24.14 1.15 22.37
CA PHE A 533 23.54 0.60 21.16
C PHE A 533 23.00 1.73 20.27
N PRO A 534 23.88 2.42 19.54
CA PRO A 534 23.47 3.55 18.73
C PRO A 534 22.53 3.11 17.58
N PRO A 535 21.45 3.86 17.30
CA PRO A 535 20.37 3.42 16.41
C PRO A 535 20.78 3.38 14.93
N ASN A 536 21.89 4.00 14.55
CA ASN A 536 22.45 3.92 13.19
C ASN A 536 23.17 2.58 12.92
N GLU A 537 23.50 1.80 13.97
CA GLU A 537 24.26 0.56 13.86
C GLU A 537 23.51 -0.67 14.36
N TRP A 538 22.44 -0.48 15.16
CA TRP A 538 21.76 -1.58 15.83
C TRP A 538 20.29 -1.71 15.45
N ARG A 539 19.84 -2.94 15.26
CA ARG A 539 18.43 -3.31 15.17
C ARG A 539 18.07 -4.39 16.18
N PHE A 540 16.83 -4.33 16.66
CA PHE A 540 16.31 -5.21 17.70
C PHE A 540 15.02 -5.86 17.22
N PHE A 541 14.94 -7.17 17.41
CA PHE A 541 13.73 -7.95 17.16
C PHE A 541 13.49 -8.83 18.37
N VAL A 542 12.23 -9.00 18.75
CA VAL A 542 11.89 -9.75 19.97
C VAL A 542 10.95 -10.88 19.67
N LYS A 543 11.05 -11.95 20.47
CA LYS A 543 10.17 -13.11 20.40
C LYS A 543 9.49 -13.36 21.74
N ASP A 544 8.34 -14.00 21.69
CA ASP A 544 7.72 -14.60 22.88
C ASP A 544 8.33 -15.97 23.21
N ASP A 545 7.78 -16.64 24.22
CA ASP A 545 8.20 -17.98 24.68
C ASP A 545 7.87 -19.09 23.67
N SER A 546 6.94 -18.84 22.75
CA SER A 546 6.62 -19.71 21.62
C SER A 546 7.65 -19.59 20.49
N GLY A 547 8.56 -18.62 20.57
CA GLY A 547 9.62 -18.39 19.59
C GLY A 547 9.18 -17.57 18.37
N ASN A 548 7.99 -16.99 18.40
CA ASN A 548 7.44 -16.19 17.31
C ASN A 548 7.83 -14.71 17.50
N TYR A 549 8.15 -14.03 16.40
CA TYR A 549 8.48 -12.60 16.45
C TYR A 549 7.25 -11.78 16.83
N LEU A 550 7.39 -10.83 17.76
CA LEU A 550 6.30 -9.95 18.16
C LEU A 550 6.27 -8.70 17.29
N LYS A 551 5.06 -8.23 16.98
CA LYS A 551 4.84 -7.00 16.22
C LYS A 551 5.18 -5.78 17.07
N GLN A 552 6.10 -4.93 16.59
CA GLN A 552 6.35 -3.64 17.22
C GLN A 552 5.18 -2.69 16.95
N ILE A 553 4.74 -1.99 18.00
CA ILE A 553 3.67 -0.99 17.97
C ILE A 553 4.25 0.38 17.63
N LEU A 554 5.20 0.84 18.45
CA LEU A 554 5.86 2.14 18.33
C LEU A 554 7.19 2.13 19.07
N SER A 555 7.99 3.17 18.85
CA SER A 555 9.22 3.43 19.60
C SER A 555 9.30 4.90 20.05
N VAL A 556 9.81 5.12 21.27
CA VAL A 556 10.00 6.46 21.84
C VAL A 556 11.45 6.64 22.28
N SER A 557 12.04 7.77 21.93
CA SER A 557 13.36 8.20 22.39
C SER A 557 13.22 9.10 23.61
N HIS A 558 13.95 8.77 24.67
CA HIS A 558 14.07 9.58 25.87
C HIS A 558 15.38 10.37 25.84
N ASP A 559 15.26 11.68 25.68
CA ASP A 559 16.36 12.60 25.42
C ASP A 559 16.87 13.26 26.70
N ALA A 560 18.15 13.64 26.70
CA ALA A 560 18.78 14.29 27.85
C ALA A 560 18.19 15.68 28.15
N SER A 561 17.77 16.39 27.11
CA SER A 561 17.12 17.70 27.12
C SER A 561 16.42 17.91 25.77
N ALA A 562 15.68 19.01 25.60
CA ALA A 562 14.93 19.28 24.36
C ALA A 562 15.82 19.36 23.10
N GLU A 563 17.08 19.74 23.26
CA GLU A 563 18.10 19.78 22.18
C GLU A 563 19.25 18.79 22.46
N GLY A 564 19.07 17.91 23.44
CA GLY A 564 20.09 16.95 23.88
C GLY A 564 20.02 15.64 23.11
N PRO A 565 21.06 14.80 23.19
CA PRO A 565 21.04 13.49 22.55
C PRO A 565 20.03 12.56 23.22
N ALA A 566 19.53 11.60 22.42
CA ALA A 566 18.73 10.49 22.93
C ALA A 566 19.58 9.59 23.84
N LEU A 567 19.07 9.32 25.04
CA LEU A 567 19.75 8.51 26.05
C LEU A 567 19.25 7.06 26.02
N SER A 568 17.94 6.87 25.88
CA SER A 568 17.34 5.54 25.78
C SER A 568 16.21 5.46 24.79
N GLY A 569 16.14 4.37 24.04
CA GLY A 569 15.02 4.01 23.17
C GLY A 569 14.11 3.01 23.86
N VAL A 570 12.80 3.22 23.79
CA VAL A 570 11.79 2.29 24.32
C VAL A 570 10.93 1.79 23.17
N HIS A 571 10.98 0.49 22.91
CA HIS A 571 10.21 -0.19 21.87
C HIS A 571 9.05 -0.94 22.50
N TYR A 572 7.83 -0.71 22.03
CA TYR A 572 6.62 -1.33 22.56
C TYR A 572 6.14 -2.41 21.58
N PHE A 573 5.72 -3.56 22.10
CA PHE A 573 5.29 -4.70 21.29
C PHE A 573 3.89 -5.19 21.68
N TYR A 574 3.20 -5.81 20.73
CA TYR A 574 1.98 -6.57 20.99
C TYR A 574 2.33 -7.94 21.58
N GLY A 575 2.34 -8.04 22.90
CA GLY A 575 2.73 -9.25 23.64
C GLY A 575 3.98 -9.03 24.47
N ARG A 576 4.42 -10.06 25.20
CA ARG A 576 5.54 -9.97 26.15
C ARG A 576 6.81 -10.61 25.59
N PRO A 577 7.87 -9.82 25.34
CA PRO A 577 9.17 -10.35 24.94
C PRO A 577 9.77 -11.29 25.98
N THR A 578 10.27 -12.43 25.54
CA THR A 578 11.09 -13.36 26.36
C THR A 578 12.47 -13.60 25.76
N HIS A 579 12.66 -13.27 24.47
CA HIS A 579 13.95 -13.32 23.80
C HIS A 579 14.17 -12.05 22.97
N VAL A 580 15.43 -11.61 22.88
CA VAL A 580 15.85 -10.46 22.07
C VAL A 580 16.92 -10.94 21.08
N GLU A 581 16.69 -10.71 19.79
CA GLU A 581 17.71 -10.81 18.74
C GLU A 581 18.24 -9.41 18.44
N THR A 582 19.56 -9.28 18.41
CA THR A 582 20.26 -8.05 18.05
C THR A 582 20.99 -8.23 16.73
N TYR A 583 21.00 -7.17 15.92
CA TYR A 583 21.68 -7.11 14.64
C TYR A 583 22.54 -5.85 14.63
N GLN A 584 23.85 -6.02 14.59
CA GLN A 584 24.83 -4.92 14.65
C GLN A 584 25.56 -4.78 13.32
N ARG A 585 25.60 -3.59 12.75
CA ARG A 585 26.57 -3.27 11.69
C ARG A 585 27.97 -3.25 12.28
N THR A 586 28.83 -4.13 11.79
CA THR A 586 30.24 -4.26 12.20
C THR A 586 31.21 -3.68 11.17
N ASP A 587 30.78 -3.56 9.92
CA ASP A 587 31.53 -2.96 8.83
C ASP A 587 30.56 -2.41 7.76
N LEU A 588 31.02 -1.45 6.96
CA LEU A 588 30.29 -0.90 5.82
C LEU A 588 31.22 -0.82 4.60
N ALA A 589 30.97 -1.70 3.63
CA ALA A 589 31.74 -1.75 2.40
C ALA A 589 31.10 -0.92 1.28
N THR A 590 31.93 -0.23 0.49
CA THR A 590 31.51 0.39 -0.76
C THR A 590 31.71 -0.57 -1.92
N VAL A 591 30.61 -0.94 -2.57
CA VAL A 591 30.55 -1.87 -3.69
C VAL A 591 30.37 -1.08 -4.99
N GLN A 592 31.24 -1.28 -5.97
CA GLN A 592 31.14 -0.57 -7.25
C GLN A 592 30.18 -1.29 -8.20
N TYR A 593 29.11 -0.61 -8.61
CA TYR A 593 28.16 -1.05 -9.63
C TYR A 593 28.50 -0.41 -10.99
N GLY A 594 29.15 -1.19 -11.85
CA GLY A 594 29.41 -0.76 -13.22
C GLY A 594 28.14 -0.78 -14.06
N PHE A 595 27.92 0.28 -14.85
CA PHE A 595 26.73 0.42 -15.69
C PHE A 595 27.09 0.87 -17.11
N GLU A 596 26.22 0.47 -18.05
CA GLU A 596 26.12 0.99 -19.41
C GLU A 596 24.64 1.24 -19.69
N VAL A 597 24.26 2.51 -19.86
CA VAL A 597 22.87 2.94 -19.98
C VAL A 597 22.67 3.60 -21.33
N LYS A 598 21.72 3.10 -22.11
CA LYS A 598 21.25 3.78 -23.31
C LYS A 598 20.36 4.95 -22.90
N LEU A 599 20.62 6.13 -23.44
CA LEU A 599 19.92 7.37 -23.11
C LEU A 599 18.81 7.61 -24.13
N ASP A 600 17.64 8.02 -23.64
CA ASP A 600 16.54 8.42 -24.49
C ASP A 600 16.85 9.75 -25.19
N LYS A 601 16.35 9.90 -26.41
CA LYS A 601 16.47 11.15 -27.15
C LYS A 601 15.42 12.11 -26.62
N ALA A 602 15.83 13.30 -26.20
CA ALA A 602 14.88 14.37 -25.91
C ALA A 602 13.98 14.60 -27.15
N GLN A 603 12.66 14.59 -26.96
CA GLN A 603 11.75 15.10 -27.98
C GLN A 603 12.02 16.59 -28.11
N LEU A 604 12.76 16.98 -29.16
CA LEU A 604 12.85 18.38 -29.53
C LEU A 604 11.43 18.86 -29.86
N PRO A 605 10.96 19.99 -29.31
CA PRO A 605 9.70 20.56 -29.75
C PRO A 605 9.78 20.76 -31.26
N ASP A 606 8.77 20.26 -31.99
CA ASP A 606 8.62 20.54 -33.42
C ASP A 606 8.74 22.04 -33.60
N ALA A 607 9.77 22.47 -34.33
CA ALA A 607 9.93 23.85 -34.71
C ALA A 607 8.67 24.23 -35.49
N ALA A 608 7.83 25.07 -34.89
CA ALA A 608 6.62 25.58 -35.54
C ALA A 608 7.01 26.25 -36.88
N PRO A 609 6.22 26.06 -37.95
CA PRO A 609 6.49 26.67 -39.25
C PRO A 609 6.43 28.21 -39.23
#